data_AF-A0A0T2MD55-F1
#
_entry.id   AF-A0A0T2MD55-F1
#
_cell.length_a   1.000
_cell.length_b   1.000
_cell.length_c   1.000
_cell.angle_alpha   90.00
_cell.angle_beta   90.00
_cell.angle_gamma   90.00
#
_symmetry.space_group_name_H-M   'P 1'
#
loop_
_entity.id
_entity.type
_entity.pdbx_description
1 polymer ?
#
loop_
_entity_poly.entity_id
_entity_poly.type
_entity_poly.pdbx_seq_one_letter_code
_entity_poly.pdbx_strand_id
1 'polypeptide(L)' 'MRDEMKTERLQVVVEPSVLRRIDDFRFGSRIGSRSEATRILIEKGLQNEKAEAAPATPA' A
#
# COMPACT_ATOMS: atom_id res chain seq x y z
N MET A 1 -14.89 -12.11 13.38
CA MET A 1 -13.62 -11.77 12.72
C MET A 1 -12.60 -12.83 13.14
N ARG A 2 -12.40 -13.89 12.35
CA ARG A 2 -11.60 -15.07 12.72
C ARG A 2 -10.57 -15.49 11.64
N ASP A 3 -10.21 -14.59 10.72
CA ASP A 3 -9.28 -14.92 9.61
C ASP A 3 -8.03 -14.03 9.51
N GLU A 4 -7.84 -13.02 10.37
CA GLU A 4 -6.66 -12.13 10.31
C GLU A 4 -5.34 -12.81 10.73
N MET A 5 -5.39 -14.04 11.26
CA MET A 5 -4.18 -14.74 11.75
C MET A 5 -3.33 -15.34 10.63
N LYS A 6 -3.83 -15.42 9.38
CA LYS A 6 -3.09 -15.99 8.26
C LYS A 6 -2.75 -14.92 7.24
N THR A 7 -1.46 -14.75 6.99
CA THR A 7 -0.97 -13.95 5.87
C THR A 7 -1.21 -14.69 4.57
N GLU A 8 -2.01 -14.10 3.69
CA GLU A 8 -2.27 -14.63 2.35
C GLU A 8 -1.24 -14.09 1.35
N ARG A 9 -0.82 -14.93 0.38
CA ARG A 9 0.11 -14.52 -0.67
C ARG A 9 -0.65 -13.92 -1.84
N LEU A 10 -0.42 -12.63 -2.09
CA LEU A 10 -0.89 -11.94 -3.27
C LEU A 10 0.22 -11.91 -4.35
N GLN A 11 -0.05 -12.46 -5.54
CA GLN A 11 0.82 -12.31 -6.71
C GLN A 11 0.21 -11.28 -7.65
N VAL A 12 0.97 -10.25 -8.00
CA VAL A 12 0.56 -9.20 -8.95
C VAL A 12 1.63 -9.01 -10.02
N VAL A 13 1.18 -8.77 -11.24
CA VAL A 13 2.04 -8.38 -12.36
C VAL A 13 1.93 -6.87 -12.50
N VAL A 14 3.08 -6.19 -12.51
CA VAL A 14 3.16 -4.73 -12.62
C VAL A 14 4.28 -4.38 -13.58
N GLU A 15 4.25 -3.15 -14.09
CA GLU A 15 5.31 -2.62 -14.94
C GLU A 15 6.63 -2.52 -14.16
N PRO A 16 7.80 -2.64 -14.84
CA PRO A 16 9.11 -2.50 -14.20
C PRO A 16 9.30 -1.16 -13.48
N SER A 17 8.67 -0.09 -13.98
CA SER A 17 8.69 1.24 -13.37
C SER A 17 7.99 1.28 -12.01
N VAL A 18 6.86 0.58 -11.88
CA VAL A 18 6.12 0.48 -10.62
C VAL A 18 6.92 -0.32 -9.60
N LEU A 19 7.52 -1.44 -10.02
CA LEU A 19 8.39 -2.23 -9.16
C LEU A 19 9.58 -1.41 -8.64
N ARG A 20 10.22 -0.62 -9.51
CA ARG A 20 11.31 0.28 -9.12
C ARG A 20 10.86 1.31 -8.08
N ARG A 21 9.69 1.94 -8.26
CA ARG A 21 9.14 2.90 -7.28
C ARG A 21 8.89 2.27 -5.92
N ILE A 22 8.44 1.01 -5.87
CA ILE A 22 8.27 0.27 -4.60
C ILE A 22 9.63 0.05 -3.94
N ASP A 23 10.65 -0.36 -4.70
CA ASP A 23 12.00 -0.54 -4.17
C ASP A 23 12.61 0.78 -3.69
N ASP A 24 12.46 1.88 -4.42
CA ASP A 24 12.94 3.22 -4.02
C ASP A 24 12.30 3.66 -2.70
N PHE A 25 10.98 3.51 -2.57
CA PHE A 25 10.26 3.78 -1.32
C PHE A 25 10.77 2.91 -0.17
N ARG A 26 11.01 1.62 -0.43
CA ARG A 26 11.53 0.66 0.55
C ARG A 26 12.91 1.08 1.05
N PHE A 27 13.84 1.41 0.15
CA PHE A 27 15.19 1.84 0.52
C PHE A 27 15.19 3.18 1.26
N GLY A 28 14.44 4.17 0.76
CA GLY A 28 14.33 5.48 1.39
C GLY A 28 13.72 5.43 2.79
N SER A 29 12.78 4.51 3.02
CA SER A 29 12.10 4.32 4.31
C SER A 29 12.75 3.27 5.20
N ARG A 30 13.90 2.69 4.78
CA ARG A 30 14.63 1.61 5.49
C ARG A 30 13.77 0.39 5.83
N ILE A 31 12.88 0.00 4.92
CA ILE A 31 11.97 -1.14 5.08
C ILE A 31 12.66 -2.44 4.65
N GLY A 32 12.61 -3.45 5.51
CA GLY A 32 13.37 -4.70 5.33
C GLY A 32 12.89 -5.55 4.15
N SER A 33 11.59 -5.54 3.84
CA SER A 33 11.00 -6.41 2.81
C SER A 33 10.13 -5.66 1.80
N ARG A 34 10.07 -6.17 0.56
CA ARG A 34 9.14 -5.64 -0.46
C ARG A 34 7.68 -5.85 -0.06
N SER A 35 7.36 -6.97 0.58
CA SER A 35 5.99 -7.26 1.02
C SER A 35 5.49 -6.23 2.04
N GLU A 36 6.34 -5.86 3.00
CA GLU A 36 6.04 -4.82 3.98
C GLU A 36 5.91 -3.44 3.31
N ALA A 37 6.84 -3.08 2.42
CA ALA A 37 6.76 -1.81 1.68
C ALA A 37 5.48 -1.73 0.84
N THR A 38 5.11 -2.82 0.17
CA THR A 38 3.89 -2.92 -0.64
C THR A 38 2.65 -2.77 0.24
N ARG A 39 2.59 -3.45 1.39
CA ARG A 39 1.48 -3.32 2.34
C ARG A 39 1.30 -1.88 2.81
N ILE A 40 2.39 -1.21 3.21
CA ILE A 40 2.35 0.19 3.66
C ILE A 40 1.85 1.12 2.55
N LEU A 41 2.30 0.91 1.31
CA LEU A 41 1.86 1.71 0.17
C LEU A 41 0.37 1.50 -0.12
N ILE A 42 -0.13 0.27 -0.02
CA ILE A 42 -1.57 -0.04 -0.16
C ILE A 42 -2.37 0.66 0.94
N GLU A 43 -1.96 0.53 2.20
CA GLU A 43 -2.65 1.17 3.33
C GLU A 43 -2.68 2.69 3.19
N LYS A 44 -1.57 3.31 2.77
CA LYS A 44 -1.49 4.76 2.48
C LYS A 44 -2.42 5.17 1.33
N GLY A 45 -2.45 4.38 0.25
CA GLY A 45 -3.35 4.62 -0.88
C GLY A 45 -4.83 4.60 -0.46
N LEU A 46 -5.22 3.57 0.30
CA LEU A 46 -6.58 3.43 0.82
C LEU A 46 -6.96 4.53 1.82
N GLN A 47 -6.02 4.99 2.65
CA GLN A 47 -6.23 6.14 3.53
C GLN A 47 -6.44 7.43 2.76
N ASN A 48 -5.64 7.67 1.72
CA ASN A 48 -5.81 8.84 0.85
C ASN A 48 -7.13 8.81 0.09
N GLU A 49 -7.56 7.65 -0.42
CA GLU A 49 -8.86 7.50 -1.08
C GLU A 49 -10.03 7.81 -0.12
N LYS A 50 -9.94 7.35 1.13
CA LYS A 50 -10.94 7.68 2.16
C LYS A 50 -10.95 9.17 2.52
N ALA A 51 -9.78 9.81 2.55
CA ALA A 51 -9.66 11.24 2.80
C ALA A 51 -10.19 12.07 1.61
N GLU A 52 -9.96 11.61 0.39
CA GLU A 52 -10.42 12.24 -0.84
C GLU A 52 -11.92 11.99 -1.12
N ALA A 53 -12.48 10.89 -0.63
CA ALA A 53 -13.92 10.62 -0.61
C ALA A 53 -14.68 11.43 0.47
N ALA A 54 -13.98 12.27 1.23
CA ALA A 54 -14.57 13.19 2.19
C ALA A 54 -14.49 14.69 1.79
N PRO A 55 -14.93 15.15 0.59
CA PRO A 55 -15.18 16.56 0.35
C PRO A 55 -16.69 16.87 0.43
N ALA A 56 -17.00 17.83 1.31
CA ALA A 56 -18.06 18.83 1.18
C ALA A 56 -19.54 18.38 1.25
N THR A 57 -20.09 18.40 2.47
CA THR A 57 -21.38 19.09 2.68
C THR A 57 -21.14 20.38 3.47
N PRO A 58 -21.12 21.55 2.81
CA PRO A 58 -21.50 22.80 3.43
C PRO A 58 -22.98 23.05 3.12
N ALA A 59 -23.84 22.87 4.10
CA ALA A 59 -25.14 23.54 4.28
C ALA A 59 -25.86 22.91 5.49
#